data_AF-A0A640VQZ0-F1
#
_entry.id   AF-A0A640VQZ0-F1
#
_cell.length_a   1.000
_cell.length_b   1.000
_cell.length_c   1.000
_cell.angle_alpha   90.00
_cell.angle_beta   90.00
_cell.angle_gamma   90.00
#
_symmetry.space_group_name_H-M   'P 1'
#
loop_
_entity.id
_entity.type
_entity.pdbx_description
1 polymer ?
#
loop_
_entity_poly.entity_id
_entity_poly.type
_entity_poly.pdbx_seq_one_letter_code
_entity_poly.pdbx_strand_id
1 'polypeptide(L)'
;MSTFTPAAPDTDLDAFDRQKTAPAALMEIARGGLSITDARGVEDTETGDPVTTDHQFQIGSQVGMMVGVLVLDLVAEGPINFDAPMSAQMDVSALPEIANIDTVTMHQLLSNHSGILDYDTVPGDGDLPAFIELIMDDPPRPLGPDEILAIATGEAASFAPGEAYEYPNTNFLLLQKLIEQVTGQDHANVLKEKIYDPAGMTDSIYGVHSGSGRSFILPHLFEGREYNGPNDLTIDEAGRI
;
A
#
# COMPACT_ATOMS: atom_id res chain seq x y z
N MET A 1 29.96 2.80 32.30
CA MET A 1 29.06 3.10 31.16
C MET A 1 29.84 2.82 29.89
N SER A 2 29.46 1.78 29.15
CA SER A 2 30.06 1.51 27.84
C SER A 2 29.50 2.54 26.85
N THR A 3 30.36 3.36 26.27
CA THR A 3 29.99 4.27 25.18
C THR A 3 29.73 3.41 23.94
N PHE A 4 28.46 3.27 23.57
CA PHE A 4 28.09 2.78 22.25
C PHE A 4 28.52 3.84 21.25
N THR A 5 29.63 3.59 20.54
CA THR A 5 29.97 4.32 19.32
C THR A 5 29.30 3.55 18.19
N PRO A 6 28.24 4.09 17.55
CA PRO A 6 27.67 3.44 16.38
C PRO A 6 28.78 3.27 15.35
N ALA A 7 28.88 2.10 14.70
CA ALA A 7 29.57 2.05 13.42
C ALA A 7 28.90 3.09 12.51
N ALA A 8 29.70 3.85 11.76
CA ALA A 8 29.17 4.93 10.94
C ALA A 8 28.10 4.37 9.96
N PRO A 9 26.97 5.09 9.77
CA PRO A 9 25.93 4.73 8.80
C PRO A 9 26.45 4.48 7.37
N ASP A 10 27.64 5.01 7.06
CA ASP A 10 28.32 4.87 5.77
C ASP A 10 28.45 3.42 5.29
N THR A 11 28.52 2.41 6.16
CA THR A 11 28.83 1.03 5.71
C THR A 11 27.77 0.40 4.81
N ASP A 12 26.49 0.74 4.99
CA ASP A 12 25.38 0.13 4.24
C ASP A 12 25.16 0.84 2.89
N LEU A 13 25.25 2.17 2.86
CA LEU A 13 25.19 2.93 1.61
C LEU A 13 26.48 2.81 0.78
N ASP A 14 27.64 2.64 1.42
CA ASP A 14 28.88 2.29 0.73
C ASP A 14 28.77 0.90 0.07
N ALA A 15 28.01 -0.03 0.66
CA ALA A 15 27.75 -1.34 0.06
C ALA A 15 26.83 -1.21 -1.15
N PHE A 16 25.80 -0.37 -1.07
CA PHE A 16 24.94 -0.02 -2.20
C PHE A 16 25.76 0.60 -3.35
N ASP A 17 26.60 1.60 -3.08
CA ASP A 17 27.45 2.26 -4.08
C ASP A 17 28.38 1.27 -4.82
N ARG A 18 28.86 0.24 -4.11
CA ARG A 18 29.71 -0.80 -4.70
C ARG A 18 28.94 -1.80 -5.57
N GLN A 19 27.71 -2.15 -5.18
CA GLN A 19 26.95 -3.22 -5.83
C GLN A 19 25.99 -2.72 -6.92
N LYS A 20 25.53 -1.46 -6.82
CA LYS A 20 24.59 -0.81 -7.74
C LYS A 20 23.36 -1.68 -8.06
N THR A 21 22.74 -2.24 -7.02
CA THR A 21 21.62 -3.18 -7.15
C THR A 21 20.30 -2.52 -7.52
N ALA A 22 20.20 -1.19 -7.39
CA ALA A 22 19.05 -0.38 -7.80
C ALA A 22 19.52 1.02 -8.27
N PRO A 23 18.66 1.81 -8.94
CA PRO A 23 18.97 3.18 -9.36
C PRO A 23 19.32 4.11 -8.20
N ALA A 24 18.60 3.99 -7.09
CA ALA A 24 18.78 4.82 -5.90
C ALA A 24 18.48 4.07 -4.60
N ALA A 25 19.01 4.60 -3.50
CA ALA A 25 18.72 4.18 -2.14
C ALA A 25 18.70 5.40 -1.20
N LEU A 26 17.69 5.46 -0.32
CA LEU A 26 17.57 6.44 0.76
C LEU A 26 17.60 5.73 2.10
N MET A 27 18.16 6.39 3.09
CA MET A 27 18.21 5.90 4.46
C MET A 27 17.94 7.04 5.45
N GLU A 28 17.15 6.74 6.47
CA GLU A 28 17.03 7.54 7.68
C GLU A 28 17.25 6.65 8.92
N ILE A 29 18.06 7.13 9.86
CA ILE A 29 18.22 6.52 11.20
C ILE A 29 17.89 7.58 12.25
N ALA A 30 16.80 7.38 12.97
CA ALA A 30 16.33 8.31 13.99
C ALA A 30 16.39 7.71 15.41
N ARG A 31 16.85 8.49 16.40
CA ARG A 31 16.82 8.12 17.82
C ARG A 31 16.81 9.34 18.74
N GLY A 32 15.80 9.43 19.60
CA GLY A 32 15.76 10.46 20.67
C GLY A 32 15.79 11.89 20.15
N GLY A 33 15.13 12.16 19.02
CA GLY A 33 15.11 13.47 18.36
C GLY A 33 16.33 13.77 17.48
N LEU A 34 17.31 12.86 17.40
CA LEU A 34 18.36 12.90 16.39
C LEU A 34 17.90 12.13 15.16
N SER A 35 18.18 12.66 13.98
CA SER A 35 18.00 11.95 12.70
C SER A 35 19.25 12.13 11.85
N ILE A 36 19.65 11.05 11.17
CA ILE A 36 20.68 11.04 10.14
C ILE A 36 20.03 10.52 8.88
N THR A 37 20.12 11.29 7.81
CA THR A 37 19.61 10.92 6.48
C THR A 37 20.75 10.90 5.47
N ASP A 38 20.67 10.01 4.48
CA ASP A 38 21.56 9.98 3.32
C ASP A 38 20.84 9.37 2.12
N ALA A 39 21.28 9.73 0.90
CA ALA A 39 20.72 9.27 -0.35
C ALA A 39 21.85 9.01 -1.37
N ARG A 40 21.76 7.89 -2.08
CA ARG A 40 22.75 7.46 -3.09
C ARG A 40 22.07 7.04 -4.38
N GLY A 41 22.75 7.29 -5.49
CA GLY A 41 22.29 6.91 -6.82
C GLY A 41 21.65 8.07 -7.58
N VAL A 42 20.71 7.75 -8.45
CA VAL A 42 20.08 8.68 -9.39
C VAL A 42 18.56 8.52 -9.36
N GLU A 43 17.84 9.62 -9.50
CA GLU A 43 16.38 9.59 -9.66
C GLU A 43 15.97 9.01 -11.01
N ASP A 44 16.78 9.27 -12.04
CA ASP A 44 16.53 8.88 -13.42
C ASP A 44 17.82 8.29 -14.01
N THR A 45 17.72 7.06 -14.51
CA THR A 45 18.89 6.34 -15.05
C THR A 45 19.30 6.80 -16.45
N GLU A 46 18.43 7.51 -17.17
CA GLU A 46 18.69 8.10 -18.48
C GLU A 46 19.39 9.46 -18.35
N THR A 47 18.88 10.35 -17.50
CA THR A 47 19.47 11.68 -17.28
C THR A 47 20.68 11.63 -16.36
N GLY A 48 20.68 10.70 -15.41
CA GLY A 48 21.70 10.57 -14.36
C GLY A 48 21.56 11.64 -13.27
N ASP A 49 20.40 12.27 -13.14
CA ASP A 49 20.15 13.29 -12.12
C ASP A 49 20.26 12.67 -10.71
N PRO A 50 20.96 13.33 -9.77
CA PRO A 50 21.22 12.75 -8.46
C PRO A 50 19.96 12.73 -7.59
N VAL A 51 19.74 11.61 -6.89
CA VAL A 51 18.69 11.53 -5.88
C VAL A 51 19.03 12.40 -4.65
N THR A 52 17.99 12.90 -3.97
CA THR A 52 18.09 13.54 -2.65
C THR A 52 17.16 12.87 -1.64
N THR A 53 17.36 13.15 -0.35
CA THR A 53 16.51 12.65 0.73
C THR A 53 15.08 13.19 0.71
N ASP A 54 14.79 14.19 -0.14
CA ASP A 54 13.47 14.82 -0.26
C ASP A 54 12.62 14.20 -1.38
N HIS A 55 13.18 13.24 -2.14
CA HIS A 55 12.43 12.56 -3.19
C HIS A 55 11.36 11.64 -2.61
N GLN A 56 10.22 11.58 -3.29
CA GLN A 56 9.13 10.68 -2.95
C GLN A 56 9.37 9.28 -3.54
N PHE A 57 8.92 8.25 -2.81
CA PHE A 57 9.02 6.84 -3.17
C PHE A 57 7.69 6.16 -2.90
N GLN A 58 7.31 5.21 -3.75
CA GLN A 58 6.25 4.28 -3.38
C GLN A 58 6.79 3.35 -2.28
N ILE A 59 6.07 3.28 -1.16
CA ILE A 59 6.47 2.45 -0.02
C ILE A 59 5.86 1.04 -0.06
N GLY A 60 5.06 0.75 -1.09
CA GLY A 60 4.32 -0.51 -1.26
C GLY A 60 3.57 -0.92 0.00
N SER A 61 3.69 -2.20 0.37
CA SER A 61 2.98 -2.82 1.50
C SER A 61 3.17 -2.17 2.86
N GLN A 62 4.13 -1.24 3.01
CA GLN A 62 4.30 -0.47 4.25
C GLN A 62 3.08 0.39 4.59
N VAL A 63 2.26 0.76 3.58
CA VAL A 63 0.98 1.45 3.81
C VAL A 63 0.03 0.65 4.71
N GLY A 64 0.13 -0.68 4.71
CA GLY A 64 -0.71 -1.55 5.52
C GLY A 64 -0.59 -1.26 7.03
N MET A 65 0.56 -0.77 7.48
CA MET A 65 0.74 -0.34 8.88
C MET A 65 -0.13 0.89 9.19
N MET A 66 -0.23 1.85 8.27
CA MET A 66 -1.02 3.07 8.43
C MET A 66 -2.51 2.76 8.39
N VAL A 67 -2.93 1.90 7.44
CA VAL A 67 -4.31 1.38 7.37
C VAL A 67 -4.67 0.63 8.66
N GLY A 68 -3.75 -0.19 9.19
CA GLY A 68 -3.95 -0.88 10.46
C GLY A 68 -4.18 0.07 11.64
N VAL A 69 -3.36 1.12 11.76
CA VAL A 69 -3.56 2.16 12.78
C VAL A 69 -4.91 2.86 12.60
N LEU A 70 -5.28 3.21 11.37
CA LEU A 70 -6.56 3.87 11.07
C LEU A 70 -7.76 2.99 11.45
N VAL A 71 -7.75 1.70 11.09
CA VAL A 71 -8.84 0.78 11.46
C VAL A 71 -8.94 0.64 12.98
N LEU A 72 -7.81 0.54 13.70
CA LEU A 72 -7.80 0.47 15.16
C LEU A 72 -8.27 1.77 15.84
N ASP A 73 -7.99 2.93 15.24
CA ASP A 73 -8.51 4.22 15.67
C ASP A 73 -10.05 4.26 15.52
N LEU A 74 -10.57 3.84 14.37
CA LEU A 74 -12.02 3.72 14.13
C LEU A 74 -12.69 2.66 15.02
N VAL A 75 -11.97 1.63 15.47
CA VAL A 75 -12.46 0.73 16.52
C VAL A 75 -12.56 1.45 17.86
N ALA A 76 -11.56 2.23 18.23
CA ALA A 76 -11.55 2.97 19.48
C ALA A 76 -12.63 4.06 19.52
N GLU A 77 -12.95 4.68 18.38
CA GLU A 77 -14.03 5.66 18.23
C GLU A 77 -15.44 5.03 18.24
N GLY A 78 -15.53 3.72 18.03
CA GLY A 78 -16.76 2.94 18.09
C GLY A 78 -17.52 2.62 16.79
N PRO A 79 -17.30 3.24 15.60
CA PRO A 79 -18.01 2.82 14.38
C PRO A 79 -17.64 1.42 13.89
N ILE A 80 -16.45 0.90 14.25
CA ILE A 80 -16.01 -0.46 13.90
C ILE A 80 -15.95 -1.32 15.17
N ASN A 81 -16.42 -2.55 15.07
CA ASN A 81 -16.20 -3.60 16.06
C ASN A 81 -15.14 -4.59 15.54
N PHE A 82 -14.04 -4.73 16.27
CA PHE A 82 -12.86 -5.50 15.86
C PHE A 82 -13.15 -6.98 15.56
N ASP A 83 -14.06 -7.58 16.32
CA ASP A 83 -14.37 -9.02 16.27
C ASP A 83 -15.74 -9.32 15.64
N ALA A 84 -16.49 -8.30 15.20
CA ALA A 84 -17.74 -8.52 14.51
C ALA A 84 -17.48 -8.91 13.03
N PRO A 85 -18.33 -9.77 12.43
CA PRO A 85 -18.26 -10.07 11.01
C PRO A 85 -18.40 -8.81 10.16
N MET A 86 -17.73 -8.78 9.01
CA MET A 86 -17.77 -7.65 8.08
C MET A 86 -19.20 -7.34 7.59
N SER A 87 -20.02 -8.38 7.30
CA SER A 87 -21.43 -8.21 6.93
C SER A 87 -22.30 -7.52 7.99
N ALA A 88 -21.86 -7.48 9.26
CA ALA A 88 -22.56 -6.78 10.33
C ALA A 88 -22.19 -5.29 10.41
N GLN A 89 -21.18 -4.85 9.67
CA GLN A 89 -20.55 -3.52 9.79
C GLN A 89 -20.62 -2.70 8.51
N MET A 90 -20.80 -3.36 7.35
CA MET A 90 -20.92 -2.70 6.05
C MET A 90 -21.84 -3.49 5.11
N ASP A 91 -22.32 -2.85 4.05
CA ASP A 91 -23.07 -3.51 2.99
C ASP A 91 -22.09 -4.25 2.07
N VAL A 92 -21.85 -5.52 2.39
CA VAL A 92 -21.04 -6.44 1.57
C VAL A 92 -21.73 -6.84 0.27
N SER A 93 -23.05 -6.64 0.14
CA SER A 93 -23.78 -6.97 -1.09
C SER A 93 -23.51 -5.98 -2.24
N ALA A 94 -22.96 -4.81 -1.90
CA ALA A 94 -22.44 -3.84 -2.86
C ALA A 94 -21.03 -4.19 -3.38
N LEU A 95 -20.39 -5.24 -2.87
CA LEU A 95 -19.07 -5.69 -3.29
C LEU A 95 -19.14 -6.93 -4.19
N PRO A 96 -18.05 -7.24 -4.93
CA PRO A 96 -17.97 -8.48 -5.68
C PRO A 96 -18.12 -9.73 -4.79
N GLU A 97 -18.56 -10.84 -5.38
CA GLU A 97 -18.76 -12.11 -4.68
C GLU A 97 -17.41 -12.72 -4.27
N ILE A 98 -16.92 -12.34 -3.09
CA ILE A 98 -15.63 -12.78 -2.54
C ILE A 98 -15.91 -13.80 -1.43
N ALA A 99 -15.24 -14.94 -1.48
CA ALA A 99 -15.38 -15.97 -0.44
C ALA A 99 -15.02 -15.42 0.96
N ASN A 100 -15.69 -15.91 2.00
CA ASN A 100 -15.55 -15.49 3.41
C ASN A 100 -15.93 -14.02 3.73
N ILE A 101 -16.30 -13.18 2.76
CA ILE A 101 -16.57 -11.75 3.00
C ILE A 101 -17.66 -11.51 4.05
N ASP A 102 -18.65 -12.40 4.14
CA ASP A 102 -19.74 -12.26 5.11
C ASP A 102 -19.29 -12.51 6.56
N THR A 103 -18.27 -13.34 6.77
CA THR A 103 -17.95 -13.91 8.09
C THR A 103 -16.61 -13.44 8.64
N VAL A 104 -15.72 -12.94 7.79
CA VAL A 104 -14.41 -12.42 8.20
C VAL A 104 -14.55 -11.22 9.13
N THR A 105 -13.63 -11.10 10.09
CA THR A 105 -13.56 -9.99 11.05
C THR A 105 -12.41 -9.04 10.73
N MET A 106 -12.41 -7.84 11.32
CA MET A 106 -11.29 -6.89 11.17
C MET A 106 -9.99 -7.44 11.72
N HIS A 107 -10.08 -8.17 12.84
CA HIS A 107 -8.95 -8.91 13.38
C HIS A 107 -8.36 -9.86 12.35
N GLN A 108 -9.17 -10.67 11.67
CA GLN A 108 -8.70 -11.65 10.69
C GLN A 108 -8.13 -11.00 9.43
N LEU A 109 -8.68 -9.87 8.98
CA LEU A 109 -8.11 -9.13 7.85
C LEU A 109 -6.74 -8.52 8.21
N LEU A 110 -6.67 -7.79 9.33
CA LEU A 110 -5.44 -7.12 9.77
C LEU A 110 -4.34 -8.11 10.19
N SER A 111 -4.71 -9.29 10.67
CA SER A 111 -3.78 -10.34 11.04
C SER A 111 -3.47 -11.31 9.90
N ASN A 112 -4.06 -11.14 8.71
CA ASN A 112 -3.82 -12.01 7.55
C ASN A 112 -4.23 -13.47 7.78
N HIS A 113 -5.40 -13.66 8.41
CA HIS A 113 -6.04 -14.96 8.65
C HIS A 113 -7.47 -15.00 8.08
N SER A 114 -7.75 -14.26 7.01
CA SER A 114 -9.08 -14.17 6.40
C SER A 114 -9.47 -15.40 5.58
N GLY A 115 -8.48 -16.10 5.00
CA GLY A 115 -8.70 -17.15 4.02
C GLY A 115 -9.23 -16.64 2.67
N ILE A 116 -9.20 -15.32 2.46
CA ILE A 116 -9.57 -14.67 1.21
C ILE A 116 -8.38 -14.77 0.25
N LEU A 117 -8.65 -15.17 -1.00
CA LEU A 117 -7.62 -15.29 -2.04
C LEU A 117 -7.04 -13.93 -2.41
N ASP A 118 -5.74 -13.88 -2.71
CA ASP A 118 -5.12 -12.65 -3.22
C ASP A 118 -5.41 -12.44 -4.71
N TYR A 119 -5.87 -11.25 -5.07
CA TYR A 119 -6.27 -10.92 -6.44
C TYR A 119 -5.10 -11.06 -7.44
N ASP A 120 -3.86 -10.90 -6.97
CA ASP A 120 -2.65 -11.02 -7.79
C ASP A 120 -2.23 -12.47 -8.06
N THR A 121 -2.88 -13.43 -7.42
CA THR A 121 -2.67 -14.88 -7.62
C THR A 121 -3.75 -15.54 -8.48
N VAL A 122 -4.84 -14.82 -8.78
CA VAL A 122 -5.94 -15.34 -9.61
C VAL A 122 -5.42 -15.61 -11.02
N PRO A 123 -5.59 -16.82 -11.57
CA PRO A 123 -5.19 -17.14 -12.94
C PRO A 123 -5.92 -16.26 -13.95
N GLY A 124 -5.20 -15.73 -14.93
CA GLY A 124 -5.77 -15.04 -16.09
C GLY A 124 -6.27 -16.00 -17.17
N ASP A 125 -6.72 -15.44 -18.28
CA ASP A 125 -7.13 -16.21 -19.46
C ASP A 125 -5.92 -16.76 -20.23
N GLY A 126 -4.76 -16.15 -20.06
CA GLY A 126 -3.47 -16.53 -20.67
C GLY A 126 -2.52 -17.20 -19.68
N ASP A 127 -1.22 -16.92 -19.85
CA ASP A 127 -0.13 -17.49 -19.04
C ASP A 127 0.24 -16.63 -17.83
N LEU A 128 -0.48 -15.52 -17.60
CA LEU A 128 -0.20 -14.54 -16.55
C LEU A 128 -1.36 -14.49 -15.54
N PRO A 129 -1.12 -14.01 -14.30
CA PRO A 129 -2.22 -13.72 -13.38
C PRO A 129 -3.17 -12.67 -13.97
N ALA A 130 -4.47 -12.79 -13.68
CA ALA A 130 -5.53 -11.93 -14.20
C ALA A 130 -5.27 -10.44 -13.91
N PHE A 131 -4.71 -10.14 -12.73
CA PHE A 131 -4.30 -8.78 -12.38
C PHE A 131 -3.22 -8.23 -13.32
N ILE A 132 -2.20 -9.03 -13.65
CA ILE A 132 -1.14 -8.63 -14.57
C ILE A 132 -1.70 -8.44 -15.98
N GLU A 133 -2.59 -9.33 -16.44
CA GLU A 133 -3.27 -9.17 -17.73
C GLU A 133 -4.08 -7.88 -17.78
N LEU A 134 -4.82 -7.55 -16.71
CA LEU A 134 -5.61 -6.33 -16.59
C LEU A 134 -4.74 -5.07 -16.69
N ILE A 135 -3.59 -5.07 -16.02
CA ILE A 135 -2.62 -3.97 -16.10
C ILE A 135 -2.03 -3.85 -17.51
N MET A 136 -1.69 -4.99 -18.13
CA MET A 136 -1.01 -5.01 -19.44
C MET A 136 -1.94 -4.63 -20.60
N ASP A 137 -3.25 -4.79 -20.45
CA ASP A 137 -4.24 -4.41 -21.46
C ASP A 137 -4.25 -2.89 -21.72
N ASP A 138 -4.20 -2.08 -20.65
CA ASP A 138 -4.11 -0.62 -20.73
C ASP A 138 -3.19 -0.04 -19.63
N PRO A 139 -1.85 -0.16 -19.77
CA PRO A 139 -0.90 0.21 -18.72
C PRO A 139 -0.99 1.64 -18.16
N PRO A 140 -1.29 2.70 -18.95
CA PRO A 140 -1.43 4.05 -18.41
C PRO A 140 -2.74 4.27 -17.65
N ARG A 141 -3.68 3.33 -17.67
CA ARG A 141 -5.00 3.50 -17.07
C ARG A 141 -4.93 3.19 -15.56
N PRO A 142 -5.38 4.12 -14.70
CA PRO A 142 -5.51 3.81 -13.28
C PRO A 142 -6.58 2.72 -13.07
N LEU A 143 -6.28 1.77 -12.20
CA LEU A 143 -7.21 0.74 -11.76
C LEU A 143 -7.81 1.12 -10.41
N GLY A 144 -9.14 1.13 -10.33
CA GLY A 144 -9.85 1.38 -9.08
C GLY A 144 -9.91 0.13 -8.18
N PRO A 145 -10.07 0.29 -6.85
CA PRO A 145 -10.23 -0.85 -5.93
C PRO A 145 -11.36 -1.82 -6.31
N ASP A 146 -12.47 -1.31 -6.86
CA ASP A 146 -13.61 -2.16 -7.26
C ASP A 146 -13.27 -3.05 -8.46
N GLU A 147 -12.48 -2.55 -9.43
CA GLU A 147 -12.02 -3.34 -10.57
C GLU A 147 -11.09 -4.46 -10.13
N ILE A 148 -10.23 -4.18 -9.14
CA ILE A 148 -9.25 -5.14 -8.64
C ILE A 148 -9.91 -6.18 -7.74
N LEU A 149 -10.83 -5.77 -6.87
CA LEU A 149 -11.66 -6.70 -6.10
C LEU A 149 -12.49 -7.61 -7.00
N ALA A 150 -12.92 -7.13 -8.18
CA ALA A 150 -13.67 -7.93 -9.13
C ALA A 150 -12.87 -9.12 -9.69
N ILE A 151 -11.53 -9.08 -9.66
CA ILE A 151 -10.68 -10.21 -10.07
C ILE A 151 -10.91 -11.43 -9.16
N ALA A 152 -11.14 -11.21 -7.87
CA ALA A 152 -11.38 -12.28 -6.90
C ALA A 152 -12.83 -12.81 -6.90
N THR A 153 -13.68 -12.35 -7.82
CA THR A 153 -15.11 -12.72 -7.86
C THR A 153 -15.29 -14.20 -8.19
N GLY A 154 -16.02 -14.91 -7.34
CA GLY A 154 -16.35 -16.32 -7.55
C GLY A 154 -15.19 -17.28 -7.26
N GLU A 155 -14.04 -16.77 -6.84
CA GLU A 155 -12.91 -17.58 -6.42
C GLU A 155 -13.18 -18.27 -5.08
N ALA A 156 -12.62 -19.47 -4.92
CA ALA A 156 -12.74 -20.21 -3.68
C ALA A 156 -11.87 -19.61 -2.57
N ALA A 157 -12.33 -19.70 -1.32
CA ALA A 157 -11.48 -19.38 -0.17
C ALA A 157 -10.28 -20.34 -0.10
N SER A 158 -9.11 -19.80 0.26
CA SER A 158 -7.91 -20.60 0.54
C SER A 158 -8.12 -21.52 1.75
N PHE A 159 -8.80 -21.02 2.79
CA PHE A 159 -9.11 -21.71 4.03
C PHE A 159 -10.25 -20.98 4.79
N ALA A 160 -10.76 -21.55 5.89
CA ALA A 160 -11.78 -20.87 6.69
C ALA A 160 -11.16 -19.78 7.59
N PRO A 161 -11.87 -18.67 7.88
CA PRO A 161 -11.30 -17.57 8.65
C PRO A 161 -10.71 -18.01 10.00
N GLY A 162 -9.46 -17.63 10.26
CA GLY A 162 -8.71 -17.96 11.48
C GLY A 162 -7.93 -19.28 11.44
N GLU A 163 -8.06 -20.12 10.41
CA GLU A 163 -7.43 -21.45 10.40
C GLU A 163 -5.96 -21.45 9.95
N ALA A 164 -5.56 -20.50 9.11
CA ALA A 164 -4.20 -20.39 8.60
C ALA A 164 -3.83 -18.93 8.32
N TYR A 165 -2.57 -18.71 7.92
CA TYR A 165 -2.03 -17.42 7.56
C TYR A 165 -1.68 -17.38 6.09
N GLU A 166 -2.19 -16.37 5.39
CA GLU A 166 -1.78 -15.96 4.05
C GLU A 166 -1.78 -14.43 4.04
N TYR A 167 -0.89 -13.80 3.28
CA TYR A 167 -0.81 -12.34 3.18
C TYR A 167 -1.49 -11.85 1.89
N PRO A 168 -2.83 -11.73 1.82
CA PRO A 168 -3.48 -11.26 0.60
C PRO A 168 -3.62 -9.73 0.61
N ASN A 169 -3.21 -9.10 -0.47
CA ASN A 169 -3.47 -7.68 -0.73
C ASN A 169 -4.97 -7.38 -0.76
N THR A 170 -5.80 -8.34 -1.17
CA THR A 170 -7.28 -8.27 -1.11
C THR A 170 -7.80 -7.83 0.26
N ASN A 171 -7.16 -8.24 1.37
CA ASN A 171 -7.59 -7.84 2.72
C ASN A 171 -7.59 -6.32 2.89
N PHE A 172 -6.57 -5.63 2.38
CA PHE A 172 -6.41 -4.20 2.55
C PHE A 172 -7.37 -3.39 1.67
N LEU A 173 -7.71 -3.90 0.48
CA LEU A 173 -8.77 -3.31 -0.36
C LEU A 173 -10.14 -3.41 0.33
N LEU A 174 -10.43 -4.53 0.98
CA LEU A 174 -11.68 -4.68 1.75
C LEU A 174 -11.70 -3.76 2.98
N LEU A 175 -10.57 -3.58 3.67
CA LEU A 175 -10.46 -2.60 4.76
C LEU A 175 -10.68 -1.17 4.27
N GLN A 176 -10.16 -0.81 3.09
CA GLN A 176 -10.45 0.46 2.44
C GLN A 176 -11.96 0.64 2.23
N LYS A 177 -12.64 -0.36 1.66
CA LYS A 177 -14.10 -0.30 1.42
C LYS A 177 -14.91 -0.15 2.71
N LEU A 178 -14.48 -0.83 3.78
CA LEU A 178 -15.08 -0.63 5.10
C LEU A 178 -14.92 0.80 5.58
N ILE A 179 -13.70 1.34 5.54
CA ILE A 179 -13.40 2.72 5.97
C ILE A 179 -14.30 3.70 5.21
N GLU A 180 -14.41 3.56 3.90
CA GLU A 180 -15.26 4.40 3.06
C GLU A 180 -16.73 4.33 3.48
N GLN A 181 -17.27 3.13 3.70
CA GLN A 181 -18.67 2.96 4.10
C GLN A 181 -18.98 3.48 5.51
N VAL A 182 -18.11 3.23 6.49
CA VAL A 182 -18.37 3.64 7.89
C VAL A 182 -18.15 5.14 8.11
N THR A 183 -17.23 5.76 7.37
CA THR A 183 -16.94 7.19 7.49
C THR A 183 -17.76 8.05 6.52
N GLY A 184 -18.21 7.47 5.40
CA GLY A 184 -18.80 8.21 4.28
C GLY A 184 -17.80 9.11 3.54
N GLN A 185 -16.50 8.90 3.73
CA GLN A 185 -15.42 9.67 3.13
C GLN A 185 -14.52 8.77 2.28
N ASP A 186 -13.85 9.36 1.29
CA ASP A 186 -12.81 8.68 0.54
C ASP A 186 -11.65 8.23 1.46
N HIS A 187 -11.18 7.00 1.29
CA HIS A 187 -10.14 6.41 2.13
C HIS A 187 -8.85 7.24 2.18
N ALA A 188 -8.42 7.83 1.06
CA ALA A 188 -7.22 8.66 1.03
C ALA A 188 -7.39 9.92 1.90
N ASN A 189 -8.58 10.51 1.91
CA ASN A 189 -8.90 11.65 2.77
C ASN A 189 -8.88 11.26 4.25
N VAL A 190 -9.44 10.09 4.60
CA VAL A 190 -9.44 9.61 5.99
C VAL A 190 -8.01 9.31 6.45
N LEU A 191 -7.18 8.66 5.63
CA LEU A 191 -5.76 8.45 5.91
C LEU A 191 -5.03 9.78 6.10
N LYS A 192 -5.27 10.75 5.23
CA LYS A 192 -4.65 12.06 5.33
C LYS A 192 -5.03 12.77 6.63
N GLU A 193 -6.33 12.84 6.93
CA GLU A 193 -6.87 13.52 8.10
C GLU A 193 -6.40 12.89 9.42
N LYS A 194 -6.44 11.55 9.51
CA LYS A 194 -6.20 10.83 10.76
C LYS A 194 -4.75 10.40 10.97
N ILE A 195 -3.98 10.23 9.89
CA ILE A 195 -2.60 9.72 9.96
C ILE A 195 -1.60 10.79 9.50
N TYR A 196 -1.72 11.30 8.27
CA TYR A 196 -0.66 12.13 7.68
C TYR A 196 -0.58 13.51 8.32
N ASP A 197 -1.70 14.21 8.45
CA ASP A 197 -1.74 15.57 8.99
C ASP A 197 -1.29 15.63 10.46
N PRO A 198 -1.74 14.74 11.37
CA PRO A 198 -1.26 14.71 12.75
C PRO A 198 0.22 14.33 12.87
N ALA A 199 0.74 13.52 11.94
CA ALA A 199 2.15 13.12 11.91
C ALA A 199 3.05 14.13 11.17
N GLY A 200 2.49 15.17 10.54
CA GLY A 200 3.24 16.16 9.76
C GLY A 200 3.76 15.62 8.42
N MET A 201 3.16 14.55 7.88
CA MET A 201 3.57 13.89 6.64
C MET A 201 3.00 14.61 5.40
N THR A 202 3.43 15.86 5.20
CA THR A 202 2.86 16.75 4.15
C THR A 202 3.16 16.32 2.73
N ASP A 203 4.16 15.46 2.53
CA ASP A 203 4.58 14.91 1.23
C ASP A 203 4.16 13.43 1.09
N SER A 204 3.22 12.95 1.90
CA SER A 204 2.62 11.62 1.80
C SER A 204 1.20 11.68 1.26
N ILE A 205 0.92 10.82 0.29
CA ILE A 205 -0.31 10.85 -0.51
C ILE A 205 -0.69 9.39 -0.87
N TYR A 206 -1.97 9.06 -1.09
CA TYR A 206 -2.45 7.68 -1.38
C TYR A 206 -3.07 7.58 -2.79
N GLY A 207 -2.65 6.58 -3.60
CA GLY A 207 -3.17 6.24 -4.93
C GLY A 207 -2.19 6.36 -6.14
N VAL A 208 -2.73 6.53 -7.35
CA VAL A 208 -2.04 6.44 -8.67
C VAL A 208 -1.57 7.79 -9.23
N HIS A 209 -0.31 7.87 -9.68
CA HIS A 209 0.33 9.06 -10.24
C HIS A 209 -0.30 9.57 -11.56
N SER A 210 -0.59 10.88 -11.61
CA SER A 210 -0.42 11.66 -12.85
C SER A 210 -0.04 13.12 -12.56
N GLY A 211 1.19 13.53 -12.91
CA GLY A 211 1.48 14.92 -13.33
C GLY A 211 1.76 16.02 -12.28
N SER A 212 2.19 15.72 -11.05
CA SER A 212 2.38 16.73 -9.98
C SER A 212 3.62 17.65 -10.09
N GLY A 213 4.42 17.56 -11.15
CA GLY A 213 5.56 18.45 -11.36
C GLY A 213 6.68 18.40 -10.30
N ARG A 214 6.68 17.36 -9.45
CA ARG A 214 7.78 17.00 -8.54
C ARG A 214 8.37 15.66 -8.99
N SER A 215 9.68 15.50 -8.88
CA SER A 215 10.35 14.27 -9.31
C SER A 215 10.13 13.13 -8.31
N PHE A 216 9.71 11.98 -8.82
CA PHE A 216 9.52 10.75 -8.07
C PHE A 216 10.63 9.77 -8.42
N ILE A 217 11.06 8.97 -7.44
CA ILE A 217 11.76 7.74 -7.79
C ILE A 217 10.69 6.73 -8.13
N LEU A 218 10.46 6.57 -9.43
CA LEU A 218 9.54 5.59 -9.97
C LEU A 218 10.09 4.19 -9.68
N PRO A 219 9.42 3.39 -8.83
CA PRO A 219 9.76 1.98 -8.75
C PRO A 219 9.12 1.27 -9.95
N HIS A 220 9.85 0.25 -10.43
CA HIS A 220 9.38 -0.75 -11.40
C HIS A 220 8.77 -0.18 -12.69
N LEU A 221 9.62 0.13 -13.65
CA LEU A 221 9.21 0.09 -15.05
C LEU A 221 8.93 -1.38 -15.45
N PHE A 222 7.69 -1.72 -15.76
CA PHE A 222 7.38 -2.98 -16.45
C PHE A 222 7.49 -2.72 -17.95
N GLU A 223 8.47 -3.33 -18.62
CA GLU A 223 8.78 -3.08 -20.04
C GLU A 223 8.95 -1.59 -20.43
N GLY A 224 9.46 -0.76 -19.52
CA GLY A 224 9.67 0.67 -19.78
C GLY A 224 8.41 1.54 -19.60
N ARG A 225 7.35 1.03 -18.95
CA ARG A 225 6.14 1.79 -18.59
C ARG A 225 5.98 1.89 -17.08
N GLU A 226 5.54 3.05 -16.62
CA GLU A 226 5.21 3.31 -15.22
C GLU A 226 4.12 2.36 -14.73
N TYR A 227 4.30 1.86 -13.50
CA TYR A 227 3.34 1.00 -12.83
C TYR A 227 2.87 1.67 -11.53
N ASN A 228 1.56 1.74 -11.34
CA ASN A 228 0.93 2.24 -10.13
C ASN A 228 -0.08 1.18 -9.66
N GLY A 229 0.30 0.38 -8.67
CA GLY A 229 -0.54 -0.58 -8.00
C GLY A 229 -1.53 0.07 -7.01
N PRO A 230 -2.55 -0.66 -6.57
CA PRO A 230 -3.65 -0.12 -5.76
C PRO A 230 -3.30 0.16 -4.29
N ASN A 231 -2.20 -0.42 -3.80
CA ASN A 231 -1.67 -0.19 -2.46
C ASN A 231 -0.54 0.85 -2.49
N ASP A 232 -0.38 1.57 -3.59
CA ASP A 232 0.68 2.56 -3.71
C ASP A 232 0.24 3.88 -3.07
N LEU A 233 1.15 4.42 -2.25
CA LEU A 233 1.04 5.78 -1.76
C LEU A 233 1.44 6.75 -2.88
N THR A 234 0.48 7.40 -3.60
CA THR A 234 0.56 8.80 -4.11
C THR A 234 -0.65 9.37 -4.92
N ILE A 235 -1.44 10.40 -4.45
CA ILE A 235 -2.22 11.38 -5.28
C ILE A 235 -2.40 12.82 -4.69
N ASP A 236 -2.47 13.87 -5.55
CA ASP A 236 -2.95 15.26 -5.29
C ASP A 236 -4.23 15.73 -6.09
N GLU A 237 -4.57 17.03 -6.01
CA GLU A 237 -5.88 17.70 -6.13
C GLU A 237 -6.70 17.53 -7.44
N ALA A 238 -7.86 16.83 -7.39
CA ALA A 238 -9.01 17.22 -8.22
C ALA A 238 -10.40 16.77 -7.77
N GLY A 239 -10.55 15.75 -6.89
CA GLY A 239 -11.82 15.42 -6.23
C GLY A 239 -13.09 15.52 -7.09
N ARG A 240 -13.10 14.94 -8.31
CA ARG A 240 -14.30 14.87 -9.15
C ARG A 240 -14.39 13.54 -9.88
N ILE A 241 -15.58 12.95 -9.73
CA ILE A 241 -16.20 11.74 -10.31
C ILE A 241 -15.50 11.22 -11.56
#